data_AF-A0A9E3CP71-F1
#
_entry.id   AF-A0A9E3CP71-F1
#
_cell.length_a   1.000
_cell.length_b   1.000
_cell.length_c   1.000
_cell.angle_alpha   90.00
_cell.angle_beta   90.00
_cell.angle_gamma   90.00
#
_symmetry.space_group_name_H-M   'P 1'
#
loop_
_entity.id
_entity.type
_entity.pdbx_description
1 polymer ?
#
loop_
_entity_poly.entity_id
_entity_poly.type
_entity_poly.pdbx_seq_one_letter_code
_entity_poly.pdbx_strand_id
1 'polypeptide(L)' 'AFLVGGADGHGEALLEKSALVLSFGAMTWPHLLARAMLAEQIYRAQQLLAGHPYHRA' A
#
# COMPACT_ATOMS: atom_id res chain seq x y z
N ALA A 1 -7.80 2.62 -8.42
CA ALA A 1 -7.32 1.27 -8.07
C ALA A 1 -5.95 1.39 -7.42
N PHE A 2 -5.56 0.44 -6.57
CA PHE A 2 -4.17 0.35 -6.11
C PHE A 2 -3.34 -0.46 -7.10
N LEU A 3 -2.11 -0.04 -7.33
CA LEU A 3 -1.19 -0.64 -8.30
C LEU A 3 0.12 -1.04 -7.58
N VAL A 4 0.41 -2.34 -7.53
CA VAL A 4 1.69 -2.87 -7.01
C VAL A 4 2.49 -3.39 -8.20
N GLY A 5 3.69 -2.84 -8.41
CA GLY A 5 4.56 -3.20 -9.53
C GLY A 5 5.20 -4.58 -9.37
N GLY A 6 5.82 -5.07 -10.43
CA GLY A 6 6.65 -6.28 -10.41
C GLY A 6 8.03 -6.02 -9.80
N ALA A 7 9.01 -6.87 -10.14
CA ALA A 7 10.39 -6.72 -9.68
C ALA A 7 11.02 -5.37 -10.07
N ASP A 8 10.66 -4.84 -11.25
CA ASP A 8 11.21 -3.58 -11.77
C ASP A 8 10.38 -2.34 -11.40
N GLY A 9 9.31 -2.51 -10.61
CA GLY A 9 8.44 -1.40 -10.22
C GLY A 9 7.52 -0.90 -11.35
N HIS A 10 7.20 0.40 -11.30
CA HIS A 10 6.32 1.09 -12.26
C HIS A 10 7.13 2.06 -13.13
N GLY A 11 6.76 2.21 -14.39
CA GLY A 11 7.34 3.23 -15.26
C GLY A 11 6.92 4.66 -14.90
N GLU A 12 7.77 5.63 -15.21
CA GLU A 12 7.60 7.05 -14.87
C GLU A 12 6.26 7.63 -15.35
N ALA A 13 5.87 7.34 -16.59
CA ALA A 13 4.60 7.82 -17.16
C ALA A 13 3.35 7.34 -16.38
N LEU A 14 3.43 6.22 -15.65
CA LEU A 14 2.35 5.74 -14.78
C LEU A 14 2.37 6.47 -13.43
N LEU A 15 3.55 6.71 -12.88
CA LEU A 15 3.73 7.44 -11.62
C LEU A 15 3.24 8.89 -11.76
N GLU A 16 3.57 9.57 -12.85
CA GLU A 16 3.12 10.94 -13.15
C GLU A 16 1.59 11.07 -13.24
N LYS A 17 0.93 10.02 -13.73
CA LYS A 17 -0.54 9.97 -13.85
C LYS A 17 -1.23 9.53 -12.56
N SER A 18 -0.47 9.05 -11.57
CA SER A 18 -1.06 8.53 -10.34
C SER A 18 -1.59 9.68 -9.47
N ALA A 19 -2.79 9.51 -8.92
CA ALA A 19 -3.35 10.49 -8.00
C ALA A 19 -2.59 10.55 -6.67
N LEU A 20 -1.88 9.46 -6.32
CA LEU A 20 -1.12 9.34 -5.09
C LEU A 20 -0.04 8.26 -5.25
N VAL A 21 1.18 8.60 -4.86
CA VAL A 21 2.28 7.65 -4.69
C VAL A 21 2.45 7.38 -3.20
N LEU A 22 2.27 6.12 -2.79
CA LEU A 22 2.36 5.67 -1.40
C LEU A 22 3.64 4.87 -1.17
N SER A 23 4.25 5.06 0.00
CA SER A 23 5.44 4.32 0.44
C SER A 23 5.20 3.61 1.77
N PHE A 24 5.67 2.36 1.89
CA PHE A 24 5.73 1.59 3.15
C PHE A 24 7.04 1.83 3.92
N GLY A 25 7.75 2.93 3.63
CA GLY A 25 9.04 3.29 4.22
C GLY A 25 10.20 3.21 3.24
N ALA A 26 11.42 3.40 3.74
CA ALA A 26 12.64 3.44 2.91
C ALA A 26 13.14 2.05 2.46
N MET A 27 12.62 0.96 3.06
CA MET A 27 13.03 -0.40 2.73
C MET A 27 12.45 -0.86 1.37
N THR A 28 13.21 -1.66 0.65
CA THR A 28 12.70 -2.36 -0.54
C THR A 28 11.99 -3.64 -0.09
N TRP A 29 10.70 -3.73 -0.40
CA TRP A 29 9.87 -4.89 -0.06
C TRP A 29 9.67 -5.78 -1.28
N PRO A 30 9.74 -7.13 -1.15
CA PRO A 30 9.32 -8.04 -2.22
C PRO A 30 7.88 -7.75 -2.63
N HIS A 31 7.59 -7.67 -3.94
CA HIS A 31 6.30 -7.20 -4.44
C HIS A 31 5.09 -8.01 -3.92
N LEU A 32 5.24 -9.33 -3.70
CA LEU A 32 4.19 -10.15 -3.08
C LEU A 32 3.93 -9.79 -1.62
N LEU A 33 4.99 -9.45 -0.86
CA LEU A 33 4.85 -8.99 0.51
C LEU A 33 4.22 -7.59 0.57
N ALA A 34 4.67 -6.67 -0.30
CA ALA A 34 4.08 -5.33 -0.41
C ALA A 34 2.57 -5.38 -0.70
N ARG A 35 2.12 -6.35 -1.52
CA ARG A 35 0.69 -6.60 -1.77
C ARG A 35 -0.06 -7.03 -0.52
N ALA A 36 0.50 -7.94 0.27
CA ALA A 36 -0.11 -8.37 1.53
C ALA A 36 -0.15 -7.23 2.56
N MET A 37 0.93 -6.46 2.68
CA MET A 37 1.00 -5.28 3.55
C MET A 37 -0.05 -4.23 3.17
N LEU A 38 -0.25 -3.97 1.87
CA LEU A 38 -1.29 -3.07 1.40
C LEU A 38 -2.69 -3.54 1.77
N ALA A 39 -2.98 -4.82 1.58
CA ALA A 39 -4.27 -5.39 1.97
C ALA A 39 -4.51 -5.23 3.49
N GLU A 40 -3.48 -5.49 4.31
CA GLU A 40 -3.53 -5.30 5.75
C GLU A 40 -3.77 -3.83 6.12
N GLN A 41 -3.04 -2.87 5.51
CA GLN A 41 -3.26 -1.45 5.82
C GLN A 41 -4.63 -0.95 5.40
N ILE A 42 -5.19 -1.44 4.28
CA ILE A 42 -6.57 -1.11 3.89
C ILE A 42 -7.54 -1.64 4.94
N TYR A 43 -7.38 -2.90 5.37
CA TYR A 43 -8.19 -3.47 6.43
C TYR A 43 -8.08 -2.66 7.72
N ARG A 44 -6.86 -2.32 8.15
CA ARG A 44 -6.61 -1.49 9.33
C ARG A 44 -7.31 -0.14 9.22
N ALA A 45 -7.21 0.54 8.08
CA ALA A 45 -7.87 1.81 7.84
C ALA A 45 -9.40 1.69 7.94
N GLN A 46 -9.98 0.62 7.39
CA GLN A 46 -11.42 0.36 7.54
C GLN A 46 -11.80 0.13 9.00
N GLN A 47 -11.02 -0.64 9.77
CA GLN A 47 -11.31 -0.89 11.18
C GLN A 47 -11.22 0.38 12.02
N LEU A 48 -10.24 1.24 11.74
CA LEU A 48 -10.10 2.56 12.34
C LEU A 48 -11.34 3.43 12.10
N LEU A 49 -11.78 3.54 10.85
CA LEU A 49 -12.96 4.32 10.47
C LEU A 49 -14.26 3.76 11.07
N ALA A 50 -14.32 2.44 11.29
CA ALA A 50 -15.45 1.77 11.93
C ALA A 50 -15.43 1.85 13.47
N GLY A 51 -14.38 2.42 14.08
CA GLY A 51 -14.19 2.43 15.54
C GLY A 51 -13.95 1.03 16.14
N HIS A 52 -13.53 0.06 15.33
CA HIS A 52 -13.28 -1.30 15.78
C HIS A 52 -11.90 -1.38 16.50
N PRO A 53 -11.78 -2.13 17.62
CA PRO A 53 -10.55 -2.20 18.42
C PRO A 53 -9.44 -3.07 17.80
N TYR A 54 -9.41 -3.19 16.47
CA TYR A 54 -8.38 -3.97 15.76
C TYR A 54 -7.02 -3.26 15.81
N HIS A 55 -7.02 -1.96 15.52
CA HIS A 55 -5.88 -1.12 15.80
C HIS A 55 -5.90 -0.77 17.28
N ARG A 56 -5.17 -1.54 18.09
CA ARG A 56 -4.87 -1.15 19.47
C ARG A 56 -3.58 -0.33 19.45
N ALA A 57 -3.72 0.96 19.73
CA ALA A 57 -2.69 1.72 20.41
C ALA A 57 -2.84 1.52 21.92
#